data_AF-A0A2V8NQ28-F1
#
_entry.id   AF-A0A2V8NQ28-F1
#
_cell.length_a   1.000
_cell.length_b   1.000
_cell.length_c   1.000
_cell.angle_alpha   90.00
_cell.angle_beta   90.00
_cell.angle_gamma   90.00
#
_symmetry.space_group_name_H-M   'P 1'
#
loop_
_entity.id
_entity.type
_entity.pdbx_description
1 polymer ?
#
loop_
_entity_poly.entity_id
_entity_poly.type
_entity_poly.pdbx_seq_one_letter_code
_entity_poly.pdbx_strand_id
1 'polypeptide(L)'
;MFDGRDHTNQVNTWMAQAANGLSSKQLLQLFEQAVGALWDRAYVTLGGITLTAIMDRVLYSAGEKFPPFESLKVEPTGIDYRKLHERREVLNERELAEGIRFVIAEFIVVIGSLTAEILTPALHAQLSKVSLKGEGLGRTLGKGQS
;
A
#
# COMPACT_ATOMS: atom_id res chain seq x y z
N MET A 1 20.59 -5.32 -14.89
CA MET A 1 20.07 -3.99 -14.49
C MET A 1 18.57 -4.16 -14.40
N PHE A 2 18.08 -4.65 -13.26
CA PHE A 2 16.64 -4.68 -12.99
C PHE A 2 16.28 -3.25 -12.62
N ASP A 3 15.54 -2.63 -13.52
CA ASP A 3 15.33 -1.19 -13.58
C ASP A 3 14.10 -0.84 -12.73
N GLY A 4 14.08 0.27 -11.99
CA GLY A 4 12.93 0.70 -11.17
C GLY A 4 11.60 0.78 -11.94
N ARG A 5 11.69 0.80 -13.29
CA ARG A 5 10.58 0.59 -14.22
C ARG A 5 9.84 -0.75 -14.00
N ASP A 6 10.52 -1.84 -13.64
CA ASP A 6 9.90 -3.15 -13.39
C ASP A 6 9.03 -3.13 -12.13
N HIS A 7 9.53 -2.57 -11.02
CA HIS A 7 8.72 -2.42 -9.79
C HIS A 7 7.48 -1.55 -10.03
N THR A 8 7.65 -0.45 -10.77
CA THR A 8 6.53 0.43 -11.12
C THR A 8 5.48 -0.32 -11.95
N ASN A 9 5.90 -1.15 -12.90
CA ASN A 9 4.99 -1.96 -13.73
C ASN A 9 4.26 -3.04 -12.91
N GLN A 10 4.96 -3.69 -11.97
CA GLN A 10 4.36 -4.68 -11.08
C GLN A 10 3.30 -4.04 -10.17
N VAL A 11 3.60 -2.88 -9.58
CA VAL A 11 2.63 -2.13 -8.76
C VAL A 11 1.47 -1.62 -9.60
N ASN A 12 1.70 -1.15 -10.83
CA ASN A 12 0.62 -0.76 -11.75
C ASN A 12 -0.30 -1.92 -12.08
N THR A 13 0.27 -3.09 -12.35
CA THR A 13 -0.49 -4.31 -12.65
C THR A 13 -1.34 -4.73 -11.46
N TRP A 14 -0.76 -4.73 -10.26
CA TRP A 14 -1.49 -5.00 -9.02
C TRP A 14 -2.61 -3.97 -8.78
N MET A 15 -2.34 -2.66 -8.92
CA MET A 15 -3.35 -1.61 -8.76
C MET A 15 -4.53 -1.77 -9.74
N ALA A 16 -4.25 -2.10 -11.00
CA ALA A 16 -5.29 -2.32 -12.00
C ALA A 16 -6.26 -3.45 -11.62
N GLN A 17 -5.78 -4.45 -10.88
CA GLN A 17 -6.59 -5.59 -10.43
C GLN A 17 -7.24 -5.34 -9.07
N ALA A 18 -6.48 -4.84 -8.11
CA ALA A 18 -6.89 -4.76 -6.71
C ALA A 18 -7.68 -3.49 -6.37
N ALA A 19 -7.51 -2.40 -7.12
CA ALA A 19 -8.08 -1.10 -6.82
C ALA A 19 -9.28 -0.71 -7.70
N ASN A 20 -9.61 -1.51 -8.72
CA ASN A 20 -10.66 -1.18 -9.67
C ASN A 20 -12.04 -1.08 -9.00
N GLY A 21 -12.69 0.09 -9.14
CA GLY A 21 -14.03 0.35 -8.59
C GLY A 21 -14.08 0.51 -7.07
N LEU A 22 -12.93 0.63 -6.39
CA LEU A 22 -12.89 0.86 -4.94
C LEU A 22 -13.18 2.34 -4.62
N SER A 23 -14.03 2.55 -3.61
CA SER A 23 -14.20 3.87 -2.97
C SER A 23 -12.92 4.34 -2.27
N SER A 24 -12.78 5.63 -1.97
CA SER A 24 -11.62 6.16 -1.22
C SER A 24 -11.38 5.43 0.11
N LYS A 25 -12.44 5.04 0.82
CA LYS A 25 -12.32 4.27 2.06
C LYS A 25 -11.72 2.87 1.82
N GLN A 26 -12.17 2.20 0.75
CA GLN A 26 -11.64 0.90 0.37
C GLN A 26 -10.20 1.03 -0.15
N LEU A 27 -9.87 2.07 -0.92
CA LEU A 27 -8.49 2.33 -1.34
C LEU A 27 -7.54 2.49 -0.15
N LEU A 28 -7.97 3.21 0.90
CA LEU A 28 -7.19 3.35 2.13
C LEU A 28 -7.02 2.00 2.87
N GLN A 29 -8.07 1.19 2.96
CA GLN A 29 -7.97 -0.16 3.52
C GLN A 29 -7.03 -1.08 2.70
N LEU A 30 -7.09 -0.99 1.38
CA LEU A 30 -6.19 -1.74 0.50
C LEU A 30 -4.73 -1.31 0.72
N PHE A 31 -4.50 0.00 0.87
CA PHE A 31 -3.18 0.55 1.15
C PHE A 31 -2.60 0.04 2.47
N GLU A 32 -3.38 0.07 3.55
CA GLU A 32 -2.98 -0.45 4.86
C GLU A 32 -2.59 -1.93 4.78
N GLN A 33 -3.40 -2.74 4.11
CA GLN A 33 -3.12 -4.17 3.94
C GLN A 33 -1.87 -4.41 3.09
N ALA A 34 -1.69 -3.64 2.01
CA ALA A 34 -0.55 -3.77 1.12
C ALA A 34 0.76 -3.42 1.81
N VAL A 35 0.81 -2.27 2.48
CA VAL A 35 1.99 -1.86 3.24
C VAL A 35 2.25 -2.81 4.40
N GLY A 36 1.23 -3.24 5.14
CA GLY A 36 1.38 -4.20 6.23
C GLY A 36 2.00 -5.52 5.75
N ALA A 37 1.49 -6.09 4.65
CA ALA A 37 2.02 -7.32 4.08
C ALA A 37 3.48 -7.18 3.61
N LEU A 38 3.82 -6.05 2.99
CA LEU A 38 5.18 -5.76 2.55
C LEU A 38 6.12 -5.52 3.74
N TRP A 39 5.64 -4.80 4.76
CA TRP A 39 6.35 -4.52 5.99
C TRP A 39 6.72 -5.83 6.70
N ASP A 40 5.73 -6.68 6.98
CA ASP A 40 5.93 -7.97 7.65
C ASP A 40 6.93 -8.85 6.90
N ARG A 41 6.84 -8.85 5.57
CA ARG A 41 7.76 -9.63 4.74
C ARG A 41 9.19 -9.10 4.79
N ALA A 42 9.38 -7.79 4.74
CA ALA A 42 10.69 -7.15 4.78
C ALA A 42 11.31 -7.19 6.18
N TYR A 43 10.48 -7.10 7.22
CA TYR A 43 10.88 -7.09 8.63
C TYR A 43 11.74 -8.30 8.99
N VAL A 44 11.38 -9.49 8.47
CA VAL A 44 12.12 -10.74 8.71
C VAL A 44 13.59 -10.66 8.30
N THR A 45 13.94 -9.83 7.31
CA THR A 45 15.32 -9.73 6.82
C THR A 45 16.01 -8.44 7.28
N LEU A 46 15.30 -7.31 7.26
CA LEU A 46 15.90 -5.99 7.51
C LEU A 46 15.84 -5.56 8.98
N GLY A 47 14.93 -6.16 9.76
CA GLY A 47 14.62 -5.74 11.13
C GLY A 47 13.89 -4.38 11.19
N GLY A 48 13.34 -4.07 12.36
CA GLY A 48 12.51 -2.87 12.55
C GLY A 48 13.23 -1.55 12.30
N ILE A 49 14.45 -1.38 12.81
CA ILE A 49 15.19 -0.11 12.71
C ILE A 49 15.42 0.29 11.25
N THR A 50 15.97 -0.63 10.46
CA THR A 50 16.23 -0.39 9.02
C THR A 50 14.94 -0.14 8.26
N LEU A 51 13.90 -0.94 8.54
CA LEU A 51 12.64 -0.83 7.83
C LEU A 51 11.91 0.49 8.14
N THR A 52 11.95 0.94 9.40
CA THR A 52 11.45 2.26 9.82
C THR A 52 12.17 3.38 9.07
N ALA A 53 13.49 3.35 9.00
CA ALA A 53 14.27 4.38 8.30
C ALA A 53 13.97 4.42 6.78
N ILE A 54 13.78 3.26 6.15
CA ILE A 54 13.39 3.17 4.74
C ILE A 54 12.01 3.78 4.53
N MET A 55 11.02 3.36 5.33
CA MET A 55 9.65 3.84 5.17
C MET A 55 9.54 5.34 5.48
N ASP A 56 10.29 5.85 6.46
CA ASP A 56 10.29 7.26 6.82
C ASP A 56 10.74 8.13 5.63
N ARG A 57 11.82 7.72 4.95
CA ARG A 57 12.25 8.34 3.69
C ARG A 57 11.16 8.28 2.61
N VAL A 58 10.52 7.14 2.43
CA VAL A 58 9.46 6.96 1.41
C VAL A 58 8.28 7.90 1.68
N LEU A 59 7.82 7.96 2.95
CA LEU A 59 6.71 8.81 3.34
C LEU A 59 7.06 10.30 3.26
N TYR A 60 8.30 10.68 3.56
CA TYR A 60 8.77 12.04 3.32
C TYR A 60 8.60 12.44 1.85
N SER A 61 9.11 11.63 0.92
CA SER A 61 8.97 11.87 -0.52
C SER A 61 7.51 11.79 -1.01
N ALA A 62 6.67 11.00 -0.36
CA ALA A 62 5.25 10.92 -0.68
C ALA A 62 4.51 12.17 -0.22
N GLY A 63 4.81 12.69 0.98
CA GLY A 63 4.21 13.93 1.50
C GLY A 63 4.49 15.12 0.59
N GLU A 64 5.71 15.25 0.07
CA GLU A 64 6.07 16.32 -0.88
C GLU A 64 5.25 16.30 -2.18
N LYS A 65 4.80 15.12 -2.62
CA LYS A 65 4.07 14.93 -3.88
C LYS A 65 2.55 14.86 -3.70
N PHE A 66 2.12 14.34 -2.57
CA PHE A 66 0.73 14.05 -2.23
C PHE A 66 0.46 14.60 -0.82
N PRO A 67 0.04 15.88 -0.69
CA PRO A 67 -0.15 16.54 0.60
C PRO A 67 -0.99 15.76 1.64
N PRO A 68 -1.98 14.91 1.26
CA PRO A 68 -2.65 14.04 2.21
C PRO A 68 -1.71 13.09 2.99
N PHE A 69 -0.64 12.62 2.34
CA PHE A 69 0.27 11.61 2.85
C PHE A 69 1.24 12.18 3.91
N GLU A 70 1.38 13.50 4.02
CA GLU A 70 2.12 14.15 5.12
C GLU A 70 1.57 13.80 6.52
N SER A 71 0.31 13.33 6.58
CA SER A 71 -0.32 12.92 7.84
C SER A 71 0.08 11.51 8.31
N LEU A 72 0.69 10.71 7.44
CA LEU A 72 1.19 9.38 7.76
C LEU A 72 2.45 9.47 8.60
N LYS A 73 2.60 8.54 9.55
CA LYS A 73 3.80 8.44 10.38
C LYS A 73 4.29 7.02 10.43
N VAL A 74 5.61 6.83 10.45
CA VAL A 74 6.19 5.51 10.69
C VAL A 74 6.34 5.30 12.19
N GLU A 75 5.88 4.15 12.64
CA GLU A 75 6.02 3.64 13.99
C GLU A 75 6.84 2.33 13.97
N PRO A 76 7.39 1.86 15.09
CA PRO A 76 8.18 0.61 15.13
C PRO A 76 7.42 -0.62 14.62
N THR A 77 6.09 -0.58 14.61
CA THR A 77 5.20 -1.68 14.19
C THR A 77 4.57 -1.46 12.81
N GLY A 78 4.93 -0.40 12.07
CA GLY A 78 4.37 -0.13 10.74
C GLY A 78 4.06 1.36 10.53
N ILE A 79 2.95 1.66 9.84
CA ILE A 79 2.51 3.04 9.61
C ILE A 79 1.28 3.35 10.47
N ASP A 80 1.25 4.55 11.06
CA ASP A 80 0.07 5.13 11.69
C ASP A 80 -0.76 5.90 10.65
N TYR A 81 -1.97 5.42 10.40
CA TYR A 81 -2.93 5.96 9.44
C TYR A 81 -4.02 6.83 10.09
N ARG A 82 -4.05 6.96 11.43
CA ARG A 82 -5.18 7.59 12.15
C ARG A 82 -5.51 8.99 11.64
N LYS A 83 -4.47 9.82 11.47
CA LYS A 83 -4.64 11.20 10.98
C LYS A 83 -5.15 11.26 9.54
N LEU A 84 -4.80 10.27 8.71
CA LEU A 84 -5.29 10.18 7.34
C LEU A 84 -6.78 9.80 7.31
N HIS A 85 -7.23 8.90 8.20
CA HIS A 85 -8.65 8.56 8.39
C HIS A 85 -9.48 9.72 8.93
N GLU A 86 -8.91 10.54 9.80
CA GLU A 86 -9.59 11.68 10.43
C GLU A 86 -9.79 12.88 9.48
N ARG A 87 -9.16 12.86 8.30
CA ARG A 87 -9.33 13.92 7.31
C ARG A 87 -10.80 13.96 6.86
N ARG A 88 -11.42 15.12 7.02
CA ARG A 88 -12.78 15.40 6.54
C ARG A 88 -12.82 15.77 5.06
N GLU A 89 -11.67 16.09 4.49
CA GLU A 89 -11.52 16.36 3.06
C GLU A 89 -11.76 15.05 2.29
N VAL A 90 -12.65 15.11 1.29
CA VAL A 90 -12.85 14.00 0.38
C VAL A 90 -11.58 13.84 -0.44
N LEU A 91 -10.78 12.83 -0.12
CA LEU A 91 -9.68 12.42 -0.97
C LEU A 91 -10.27 11.90 -2.28
N ASN A 92 -9.94 12.58 -3.36
CA ASN A 92 -10.20 12.10 -4.71
C ASN A 92 -9.61 10.69 -4.86
N GLU A 93 -10.44 9.73 -5.27
CA GLU A 93 -10.04 8.33 -5.47
C GLU A 93 -8.81 8.20 -6.36
N ARG A 94 -8.71 9.06 -7.39
CA ARG A 94 -7.57 9.08 -8.30
C ARG A 94 -6.29 9.52 -7.62
N GLU A 95 -6.31 10.65 -6.90
CA GLU A 95 -5.13 11.16 -6.18
C GLU A 95 -4.68 10.18 -5.10
N LEU A 96 -5.64 9.58 -4.38
CA LEU A 96 -5.36 8.55 -3.39
C LEU A 96 -4.71 7.32 -4.06
N ALA A 97 -5.28 6.82 -5.16
CA ALA A 97 -4.70 5.70 -5.89
C ALA A 97 -3.30 6.01 -6.45
N GLU A 98 -3.04 7.23 -6.89
CA GLU A 98 -1.72 7.69 -7.35
C GLU A 98 -0.71 7.75 -6.19
N GLY A 99 -1.11 8.27 -5.02
CA GLY A 99 -0.27 8.29 -3.82
C GLY A 99 0.04 6.89 -3.30
N ILE A 100 -0.94 5.99 -3.26
CA ILE A 100 -0.77 4.58 -2.86
C ILE A 100 0.25 3.90 -3.77
N ARG A 101 0.07 4.05 -5.09
CA ARG A 101 0.98 3.50 -6.09
C ARG A 101 2.39 4.03 -5.90
N PHE A 102 2.54 5.33 -5.64
CA PHE A 102 3.84 5.93 -5.41
C PHE A 102 4.53 5.34 -4.19
N VAL A 103 3.87 5.29 -3.03
CA VAL A 103 4.46 4.76 -1.79
C VAL A 103 4.90 3.30 -1.96
N ILE A 104 4.04 2.45 -2.52
CA ILE A 104 4.34 1.03 -2.66
C ILE A 104 5.48 0.80 -3.66
N ALA A 105 5.48 1.52 -4.79
CA ALA A 105 6.55 1.41 -5.77
C ALA A 105 7.89 1.90 -5.21
N GLU A 106 7.92 3.08 -4.58
CA GLU A 106 9.14 3.65 -4.00
C GLU A 106 9.69 2.76 -2.88
N PHE A 107 8.82 2.19 -2.04
CA PHE A 107 9.23 1.26 -0.99
C PHE A 107 9.93 0.01 -1.54
N ILE A 108 9.36 -0.60 -2.58
CA ILE A 108 9.97 -1.77 -3.24
C ILE A 108 11.28 -1.37 -3.94
N VAL A 109 11.33 -0.21 -4.61
CA VAL A 109 12.55 0.31 -5.26
C VAL A 109 13.68 0.51 -4.26
N VAL A 110 13.41 1.13 -3.11
CA VAL A 110 14.44 1.37 -2.08
C VAL A 110 14.93 0.06 -1.49
N ILE A 111 14.03 -0.89 -1.19
CA ILE A 111 14.44 -2.20 -0.69
C ILE A 111 15.23 -2.99 -1.75
N GLY A 112 14.76 -3.02 -3.00
CA GLY A 112 15.47 -3.68 -4.10
C GLY A 112 16.88 -3.14 -4.25
N SER A 113 17.02 -1.81 -4.26
CA SER A 113 18.31 -1.13 -4.34
C SER A 113 19.25 -1.46 -3.17
N LEU A 114 18.74 -1.45 -1.93
CA LEU A 114 19.55 -1.71 -0.73
C LEU A 114 19.90 -3.19 -0.55
N THR A 115 19.14 -4.09 -1.18
CA THR A 115 19.29 -5.54 -0.99
C THR A 115 19.77 -6.27 -2.25
N ALA A 116 20.22 -5.52 -3.25
CA ALA A 116 20.61 -6.06 -4.57
C ALA A 116 19.53 -7.00 -5.14
N GLU A 117 18.26 -6.58 -5.03
CA GLU A 117 17.07 -7.28 -5.51
C GLU A 117 16.76 -8.63 -4.83
N ILE A 118 17.50 -9.05 -3.81
CA ILE A 118 17.29 -10.38 -3.21
C ILE A 118 15.91 -10.53 -2.54
N LEU A 119 15.34 -9.42 -2.03
CA LEU A 119 14.02 -9.42 -1.40
C LEU A 119 12.87 -9.17 -2.39
N THR A 120 13.15 -8.56 -3.54
CA THR A 120 12.17 -8.10 -4.52
C THR A 120 11.18 -9.20 -4.95
N PRO A 121 11.61 -10.41 -5.37
CA PRO A 121 10.68 -11.43 -5.82
C PRO A 121 9.66 -11.80 -4.74
N ALA A 122 10.11 -11.86 -3.49
CA ALA A 122 9.24 -12.19 -2.38
C ALA A 122 8.29 -11.05 -2.01
N LEU A 123 8.71 -9.78 -2.18
CA LEU A 123 7.85 -8.61 -1.99
C LEU A 123 6.77 -8.53 -3.07
N HIS A 124 7.13 -8.69 -4.35
CA HIS A 124 6.16 -8.74 -5.45
C HIS A 124 5.14 -9.87 -5.25
N ALA A 125 5.60 -11.07 -4.86
CA ALA A 125 4.72 -12.20 -4.59
C ALA A 125 3.82 -12.00 -3.35
N GLN A 126 4.21 -11.17 -2.39
CA GLN A 126 3.32 -10.80 -1.29
C GLN A 126 2.29 -9.77 -1.73
N LEU A 127 2.72 -8.73 -2.46
CA LEU A 127 1.81 -7.71 -2.98
C LEU A 127 0.71 -8.31 -3.87
N SER A 128 1.06 -9.27 -4.74
CA SER A 128 0.09 -9.90 -5.64
C SER A 128 -1.03 -10.68 -4.93
N LYS A 129 -0.88 -10.99 -3.63
CA LYS A 129 -1.90 -11.67 -2.82
C LYS A 129 -2.85 -10.69 -2.15
N VAL A 130 -2.47 -9.41 -2.06
CA VAL A 130 -3.26 -8.39 -1.40
C VAL A 130 -4.39 -7.94 -2.31
N SER A 131 -5.61 -8.15 -1.86
CA SER A 131 -6.83 -7.66 -2.50
C SER A 131 -7.89 -7.50 -1.43
N LEU A 132 -8.79 -6.52 -1.60
CA LEU A 132 -9.99 -6.49 -0.80
C LEU A 132 -10.95 -7.54 -1.35
N LYS A 133 -11.13 -8.65 -0.62
CA LYS A 133 -12.28 -9.52 -0.88
C LYS A 133 -13.53 -8.67 -0.64
N GLY A 134 -14.35 -8.50 -1.68
CA GLY A 134 -15.60 -7.77 -1.57
C GLY A 134 -16.49 -8.41 -0.49
N GLU A 135 -16.56 -7.80 0.68
CA GLU A 135 -17.68 -8.04 1.58
C GLU A 135 -18.92 -7.39 0.95
N GLY A 136 -19.69 -8.15 0.18
CA GLY A 136 -20.91 -7.62 -0.42
C GLY A 136 -21.51 -8.43 -1.56
N LEU A 137 -21.74 -9.73 -1.37
CA LEU A 137 -22.79 -10.49 -2.09
C LEU A 137 -23.10 -11.77 -1.30
N GLY A 138 -23.77 -11.61 -0.16
CA GLY A 138 -24.05 -12.72 0.75
C GLY A 138 -25.06 -12.38 1.85
N ARG A 139 -26.27 -11.96 1.46
CA ARG A 139 -27.58 -12.21 2.11
C ARG A 139 -28.59 -11.10 1.81
N THR A 140 -29.23 -11.20 0.65
CA THR A 140 -30.58 -10.65 0.43
C THR A 140 -31.33 -11.55 -0.54
N LEU A 141 -31.60 -12.79 -0.11
CA LEU A 141 -32.68 -13.60 -0.67
C LEU A 141 -33.38 -14.31 0.49
N GLY A 142 -34.63 -13.90 0.72
CA GLY A 142 -35.47 -14.43 1.79
C GLY A 142 -36.62 -13.51 2.19
N LYS A 143 -37.29 -12.87 1.22
CA LYS A 143 -38.71 -12.50 1.39
C LYS A 143 -39.55 -13.66 0.88
N GLY A 144 -40.38 -14.20 1.76
CA GLY A 144 -41.45 -15.15 1.53
C GLY A 144 -42.07 -15.44 2.89
N GLN A 145 -42.92 -14.55 3.39
CA GLN A 145 -44.38 -14.75 3.33
C GLN A 145 -44.78 -16.17 3.71
N SER A 146 -45.21 -16.32 4.97
CA SER A 146 -46.34 -17.16 5.32
C SER A 146 -47.15 -16.45 6.39
#